data_AF-A0A9R1HDB3-F1
#
_entry.id   AF-A0A9R1HDB3-F1
#
_cell.length_a   1.000
_cell.length_b   1.000
_cell.length_c   1.000
_cell.angle_alpha   90.00
_cell.angle_beta   90.00
_cell.angle_gamma   90.00
#
_symmetry.space_group_name_H-M   'P 1'
#
loop_
_entity.id
_entity.type
_entity.pdbx_description
1 polymer ?
#
loop_
_entity_poly.entity_id
_entity_poly.type
_entity_poly.pdbx_seq_one_letter_code
_entity_poly.pdbx_strand_id
1 'polypeptide(L)'
;MAASCIHLVFLLCLVPATVASPHRNLRKSPLDVAAAAPSPADASRPTTFFEVDRPLRPPPGSSGPCSTLLLSSSFAFTFTKPPATAAYSPPPCLAAVGGRASAISLAVLEWRATCRGVQFDRIFGVWLGGAELLRGSTAEPLQNGVVWSVSKDITRYASLLAAGNSTLAVFVENLVNSQYTGVYYANVTLHLYFRRTPTTPPPAVAPADLIVPMSRGLPLNDGLWYKIQNATDVASKGVALPSNTYRAVLELYVSFHGDDEFWWKNQPGADANGPFREVTVRVDGVLAGAAWPFPVIFTGGIDPLLWQPITGIGSFNLPTYDVEVTPLLGKMLDGKAHLLAFAVTNAVDVWYVDANLHLWLDPGSTATAAGLVSYVAPELAAATTSSRTTASREVSATGWVKSSYGNITTNATQTFDFDSTNAGETVNQTTVAHAGVAATDVAGVLYYSVQTHQRFPLFLDSGADQVTVTHGLEETTVAAGRWSSGPRYQLLRNTQRSSVAGASWGIRQTYRYEATDGCYLRNVTSSGYSIVTDQSSEACVKGPLR
;
A
#
# COMPACT_ATOMS: atom_id res chain seq x y z
N MET A 1 37.71 80.79 26.73
CA MET A 1 36.90 81.69 25.87
C MET A 1 36.24 80.86 24.80
N ALA A 2 34.90 80.99 24.66
CA ALA A 2 33.98 80.44 23.65
C ALA A 2 33.96 78.90 23.48
N ALA A 3 32.92 78.18 23.94
CA ALA A 3 31.52 78.10 23.48
C ALA A 3 31.29 76.85 22.61
N SER A 4 30.50 75.89 23.11
CA SER A 4 29.22 75.50 22.48
C SER A 4 28.55 74.37 23.25
N CYS A 5 27.42 74.71 23.88
CA CYS A 5 26.44 73.78 24.40
C CYS A 5 25.58 73.23 23.26
N ILE A 6 25.37 71.91 23.21
CA ILE A 6 24.20 71.34 22.54
C ILE A 6 23.55 70.37 23.53
N HIS A 7 22.47 70.84 24.14
CA HIS A 7 21.42 70.01 24.72
C HIS A 7 20.56 69.49 23.56
N LEU A 8 20.40 68.18 23.43
CA LEU A 8 19.32 67.61 22.62
C LEU A 8 18.39 66.76 23.48
N VAL A 9 17.18 67.31 23.56
CA VAL A 9 15.93 66.89 24.17
C VAL A 9 15.57 65.42 23.90
N PHE A 10 15.19 64.69 24.95
CA PHE A 10 14.42 63.44 24.86
C PHE A 10 13.03 63.74 24.28
N LEU A 11 12.74 63.29 23.06
CA LEU A 11 11.39 63.21 22.52
C LEU A 11 10.91 61.76 22.55
N LEU A 12 9.99 61.44 23.47
CA LEU A 12 9.13 60.28 23.36
C LEU A 12 8.22 60.46 22.14
N CYS A 13 8.51 59.77 21.04
CA CYS A 13 7.55 59.59 19.96
C CYS A 13 6.75 58.30 20.20
N LEU A 14 5.51 58.49 20.62
CA LEU A 14 4.41 57.55 20.54
C LEU A 14 4.29 57.02 19.10
N VAL A 15 4.57 55.73 18.91
CA VAL A 15 4.24 55.04 17.66
C VAL A 15 2.76 54.66 17.70
N PRO A 16 1.97 54.93 16.65
CA PRO A 16 0.55 54.62 16.63
C PRO A 16 0.35 53.10 16.54
N ALA A 17 -0.55 52.60 17.40
CA ALA A 17 -1.17 51.31 17.22
C ALA A 17 -1.87 51.28 15.85
N THR A 18 -1.37 50.45 14.93
CA THR A 18 -2.09 50.09 13.72
C THR A 18 -1.98 48.59 13.46
N VAL A 19 -3.15 47.96 13.57
CA VAL A 19 -3.60 46.73 12.93
C VAL A 19 -2.82 45.46 13.27
N ALA A 20 -3.24 44.83 14.38
CA ALA A 20 -3.18 43.38 14.47
C ALA A 20 -3.87 42.77 13.24
N SER A 21 -3.11 42.20 12.32
CA SER A 21 -3.66 41.24 11.35
C SER A 21 -4.00 39.97 12.12
N PRO A 22 -5.28 39.57 12.22
CA PRO A 22 -5.58 38.25 12.71
C PRO A 22 -5.26 37.30 11.57
N HIS A 23 -4.08 36.66 11.60
CA HIS A 23 -3.93 35.39 10.90
C HIS A 23 -4.76 34.34 11.65
N ARG A 24 -6.08 34.45 11.52
CA ARG A 24 -7.02 33.35 11.74
C ARG A 24 -6.75 32.35 10.62
N ASN A 25 -5.80 31.44 10.86
CA ASN A 25 -5.87 30.12 10.25
C ASN A 25 -7.09 29.38 10.84
N LEU A 26 -8.29 29.85 10.51
CA LEU A 26 -9.50 29.07 10.64
C LEU A 26 -9.36 27.94 9.61
N ARG A 27 -8.75 26.83 10.02
CA ARG A 27 -8.86 25.56 9.31
C ARG A 27 -10.34 25.16 9.39
N LYS A 28 -11.12 25.64 8.42
CA LYS A 28 -12.50 25.22 8.19
C LYS A 28 -12.54 23.69 8.18
N SER A 29 -13.45 23.10 8.95
CA SER A 29 -13.76 21.68 8.88
C SER A 29 -14.34 21.34 7.49
N PRO A 30 -14.31 20.06 7.05
CA PRO A 30 -14.95 19.68 5.78
C PRO A 30 -16.41 20.13 5.70
N LEU A 31 -17.13 20.12 6.82
CA LEU A 31 -18.50 20.61 6.91
C LEU A 31 -18.62 22.14 6.81
N ASP A 32 -17.67 22.91 7.35
CA ASP A 32 -17.64 24.37 7.16
C ASP A 32 -17.45 24.77 5.69
N VAL A 33 -16.86 23.87 4.88
CA VAL A 33 -16.77 24.01 3.42
C VAL A 33 -18.06 23.51 2.76
N ALA A 34 -18.68 22.45 3.28
CA ALA A 34 -19.93 21.88 2.77
C ALA A 34 -21.21 22.67 3.11
N ALA A 35 -21.14 23.63 4.04
CA ALA A 35 -22.24 24.55 4.33
C ALA A 35 -22.54 25.55 3.19
N ALA A 36 -21.70 25.59 2.14
CA ALA A 36 -22.02 26.22 0.86
C ALA A 36 -22.86 25.24 0.01
N ALA A 37 -23.92 25.73 -0.63
CA ALA A 37 -24.89 24.89 -1.34
C ALA A 37 -24.19 23.87 -2.29
N PRO A 38 -24.43 22.56 -2.14
CA PRO A 38 -23.83 21.56 -3.01
C PRO A 38 -24.30 21.81 -4.44
N SER A 39 -23.36 21.88 -5.39
CA SER A 39 -23.72 21.88 -6.80
C SER A 39 -24.27 20.48 -7.14
N PRO A 40 -25.48 20.36 -7.71
CA PRO A 40 -25.96 19.06 -8.16
C PRO A 40 -25.00 18.53 -9.22
N ALA A 41 -24.67 17.24 -9.15
CA ALA A 41 -23.90 16.59 -10.21
C ALA A 41 -24.63 16.81 -11.54
N ASP A 42 -23.90 17.19 -12.59
CA ASP A 42 -24.45 17.25 -13.94
C ASP A 42 -24.91 15.83 -14.33
N ALA A 43 -26.24 15.64 -14.38
CA ALA A 43 -26.86 14.34 -14.63
C ALA A 43 -26.46 13.75 -15.99
N SER A 44 -25.85 14.53 -16.88
CA SER A 44 -25.41 14.09 -18.21
C SER A 44 -24.01 13.48 -18.26
N ARG A 45 -23.14 13.70 -17.25
CA ARG A 45 -21.75 13.24 -17.26
C ARG A 45 -21.44 12.33 -16.07
N PRO A 46 -20.72 11.21 -16.27
CA PRO A 46 -20.25 10.39 -15.16
C PRO A 46 -19.35 11.17 -14.21
N THR A 47 -19.49 10.91 -12.90
CA THR A 47 -18.64 11.52 -11.89
C THR A 47 -17.27 10.84 -11.85
N THR A 48 -16.19 11.61 -11.82
CA THR A 48 -14.84 11.06 -11.70
C THR A 48 -14.50 10.83 -10.24
N PHE A 49 -14.21 9.57 -9.88
CA PHE A 49 -13.67 9.21 -8.58
C PHE A 49 -12.17 9.02 -8.70
N PHE A 50 -11.43 9.38 -7.64
CA PHE A 50 -9.99 9.20 -7.61
C PHE A 50 -9.47 9.00 -6.19
N GLU A 51 -8.39 8.23 -6.11
CA GLU A 51 -7.54 8.16 -4.92
C GLU A 51 -6.42 9.21 -5.05
N VAL A 52 -6.07 9.88 -3.95
CA VAL A 52 -5.00 10.88 -3.96
C VAL A 52 -3.65 10.18 -3.85
N ASP A 53 -2.88 10.25 -4.93
CA ASP A 53 -1.51 9.75 -5.00
C ASP A 53 -0.60 10.73 -5.79
N ARG A 54 0.72 10.46 -5.79
CA ARG A 54 1.69 11.17 -6.63
C ARG A 54 1.73 10.62 -8.05
N PRO A 55 2.00 11.45 -9.06
CA PRO A 55 2.27 10.96 -10.41
C PRO A 55 3.49 10.03 -10.44
N LEU A 56 3.33 8.84 -11.04
CA LEU A 56 4.43 7.92 -11.29
C LEU A 56 5.27 8.45 -12.45
N ARG A 57 6.55 8.73 -12.19
CA ARG A 57 7.49 9.26 -13.19
C ARG A 57 8.68 8.33 -13.35
N PRO A 58 9.11 8.06 -14.60
CA PRO A 58 10.29 7.25 -14.82
C PRO A 58 11.55 8.03 -14.39
N PRO A 59 12.65 7.32 -14.05
CA PRO A 59 13.93 7.96 -13.80
C PRO A 59 14.36 8.86 -14.98
N PRO A 60 15.01 10.01 -14.70
CA PRO A 60 15.49 10.92 -15.75
C PRO A 60 16.32 10.19 -16.82
N GLY A 61 16.08 10.54 -18.09
CA GLY A 61 16.74 9.90 -19.22
C GLY A 61 16.14 8.58 -19.66
N SER A 62 15.05 8.11 -19.05
CA SER A 62 14.28 6.97 -19.58
C SER A 62 13.61 7.33 -20.93
N SER A 63 13.30 6.30 -21.72
CA SER A 63 12.47 6.40 -22.93
C SER A 63 11.11 5.71 -22.71
N GLY A 64 10.10 6.07 -23.52
CA GLY A 64 8.73 5.56 -23.39
C GLY A 64 7.69 6.68 -23.14
N PRO A 65 6.46 6.34 -22.72
CA PRO A 65 5.99 4.98 -22.44
C PRO A 65 5.75 4.17 -23.70
N CYS A 66 6.08 2.88 -23.66
CA CYS A 66 5.43 1.89 -24.49
C CYS A 66 4.17 1.37 -23.78
N SER A 67 3.00 1.63 -24.35
CA SER A 67 1.71 1.28 -23.73
C SER A 67 1.06 0.11 -24.45
N THR A 68 0.67 -0.92 -23.70
CA THR A 68 0.02 -2.13 -24.24
C THR A 68 -1.25 -2.43 -23.45
N LEU A 69 -2.40 -2.47 -24.12
CA LEU A 69 -3.65 -2.96 -23.53
C LEU A 69 -3.53 -4.47 -23.31
N LEU A 70 -3.57 -4.91 -22.05
CA LEU A 70 -3.47 -6.32 -21.70
C LEU A 70 -4.83 -7.00 -21.72
N LEU A 71 -5.88 -6.31 -21.26
CA LEU A 71 -7.25 -6.83 -21.22
C LEU A 71 -8.26 -5.68 -21.25
N SER A 72 -9.33 -5.87 -22.02
CA SER A 72 -10.54 -5.05 -21.99
C SER A 72 -11.73 -5.98 -21.81
N SER A 73 -12.53 -5.77 -20.77
CA SER A 73 -13.62 -6.67 -20.42
C SER A 73 -14.73 -5.95 -19.67
N SER A 74 -15.92 -6.57 -19.69
CA SER A 74 -17.05 -6.21 -18.85
C SER A 74 -17.23 -7.22 -17.72
N PHE A 75 -17.42 -6.74 -16.51
CA PHE A 75 -17.64 -7.55 -15.31
C PHE A 75 -19.07 -7.30 -14.82
N ALA A 76 -19.99 -8.18 -15.26
CA ALA A 76 -21.39 -8.17 -14.85
C ALA A 76 -21.62 -9.17 -13.70
N PHE A 77 -22.12 -10.37 -14.00
CA PHE A 77 -22.23 -11.46 -13.04
C PHE A 77 -20.93 -12.29 -13.04
N THR A 78 -19.97 -11.91 -12.20
CA THR A 78 -18.67 -12.57 -12.08
C THR A 78 -18.47 -13.24 -10.72
N PHE A 79 -19.32 -12.92 -9.73
CA PHE A 79 -19.45 -13.69 -8.50
C PHE A 79 -19.66 -15.18 -8.81
N THR A 80 -18.90 -16.07 -8.18
CA THR A 80 -18.91 -17.54 -8.43
C THR A 80 -18.59 -17.95 -9.88
N LYS A 81 -17.93 -17.09 -10.66
CA LYS A 81 -17.48 -17.36 -12.03
C LYS A 81 -15.97 -17.25 -12.14
N PRO A 82 -15.36 -17.85 -13.19
CA PRO A 82 -13.92 -17.73 -13.37
C PRO A 82 -13.51 -16.29 -13.70
N PRO A 83 -12.26 -15.91 -13.39
CA PRO A 83 -11.71 -14.63 -13.78
C PRO A 83 -11.65 -14.49 -15.31
N ALA A 84 -11.73 -13.25 -15.79
CA ALA A 84 -11.44 -12.94 -17.18
C ALA A 84 -9.94 -13.16 -17.41
N THR A 85 -9.58 -13.85 -18.50
CA THR A 85 -8.18 -14.20 -18.79
C THR A 85 -7.76 -13.74 -20.17
N ALA A 86 -6.47 -13.43 -20.31
CA ALA A 86 -5.82 -13.16 -21.58
C ALA A 86 -4.42 -13.78 -21.59
N ALA A 87 -4.00 -14.30 -22.74
CA ALA A 87 -2.62 -14.73 -22.91
C ALA A 87 -1.68 -13.50 -22.84
N TYR A 88 -0.61 -13.61 -22.07
CA TYR A 88 0.40 -12.57 -21.96
C TYR A 88 1.68 -12.96 -22.70
N SER A 89 2.08 -12.07 -23.60
CA SER A 89 3.42 -12.03 -24.18
C SER A 89 4.08 -10.69 -23.85
N PRO A 90 5.40 -10.64 -23.62
CA PRO A 90 6.09 -9.38 -23.39
C PRO A 90 5.84 -8.40 -24.56
N PRO A 91 5.54 -7.11 -24.30
CA PRO A 91 5.27 -6.15 -25.37
C PRO A 91 6.39 -6.09 -26.43
N PRO A 92 6.08 -5.92 -27.72
CA PRO A 92 7.10 -5.88 -28.78
C PRO A 92 8.21 -4.85 -28.56
N CYS A 93 7.88 -3.72 -27.91
CA CYS A 93 8.85 -2.69 -27.55
C CYS A 93 9.88 -3.17 -26.50
N LEU A 94 9.52 -4.08 -25.60
CA LEU A 94 10.47 -4.68 -24.66
C LEU A 94 11.43 -5.60 -25.42
N ALA A 95 10.93 -6.38 -26.38
CA ALA A 95 11.78 -7.16 -27.27
C ALA A 95 12.73 -6.27 -28.10
N ALA A 96 12.27 -5.12 -28.58
CA ALA A 96 13.07 -4.16 -29.34
C ALA A 96 14.25 -3.56 -28.55
N VAL A 97 14.16 -3.51 -27.22
CA VAL A 97 15.26 -3.06 -26.34
C VAL A 97 16.05 -4.23 -25.73
N GLY A 98 15.94 -5.43 -26.31
CA GLY A 98 16.71 -6.62 -25.93
C GLY A 98 15.98 -7.63 -25.04
N GLY A 99 14.73 -7.39 -24.67
CA GLY A 99 13.85 -8.36 -24.01
C GLY A 99 14.18 -8.68 -22.55
N ARG A 100 15.07 -7.93 -21.91
CA ARG A 100 15.55 -8.22 -20.54
C ARG A 100 14.83 -7.38 -19.50
N ALA A 101 14.57 -7.96 -18.33
CA ALA A 101 14.04 -7.26 -17.15
C ALA A 101 14.86 -6.00 -16.78
N SER A 102 16.19 -6.08 -16.89
CA SER A 102 17.11 -4.97 -16.61
C SER A 102 16.97 -3.77 -17.55
N ALA A 103 16.26 -3.90 -18.67
CA ALA A 103 15.94 -2.77 -19.55
C ALA A 103 14.83 -1.88 -18.97
N ILE A 104 13.94 -2.42 -18.14
CA ILE A 104 12.75 -1.73 -17.62
C ILE A 104 13.17 -0.76 -16.50
N SER A 105 13.05 0.54 -16.73
CA SER A 105 13.32 1.57 -15.71
C SER A 105 12.13 1.88 -14.81
N LEU A 106 10.92 1.78 -15.37
CA LEU A 106 9.65 1.89 -14.67
C LEU A 106 8.61 1.05 -15.43
N ALA A 107 7.80 0.28 -14.70
CA ALA A 107 6.60 -0.36 -15.23
C ALA A 107 5.37 0.11 -14.44
N VAL A 108 4.37 0.63 -15.14
CA VAL A 108 3.11 1.10 -14.53
C VAL A 108 1.96 0.24 -15.05
N LEU A 109 1.21 -0.35 -14.13
CA LEU A 109 -0.06 -1.00 -14.43
C LEU A 109 -1.19 0.00 -14.20
N GLU A 110 -1.89 0.36 -15.25
CA GLU A 110 -3.08 1.20 -15.20
C GLU A 110 -4.34 0.32 -15.27
N TRP A 111 -5.25 0.52 -14.32
CA TRP A 111 -6.61 0.03 -14.40
C TRP A 111 -7.55 1.21 -14.54
N ARG A 112 -8.35 1.22 -15.61
CA ARG A 112 -9.37 2.25 -15.84
C ARG A 112 -10.73 1.59 -15.98
N ALA A 113 -11.72 2.07 -15.22
CA ALA A 113 -13.06 1.50 -15.27
C ALA A 113 -14.17 2.54 -15.24
N THR A 114 -15.31 2.14 -15.77
CA THR A 114 -16.58 2.86 -15.71
C THR A 114 -17.69 1.95 -15.25
N CYS A 115 -18.64 2.47 -14.48
CA CYS A 115 -19.84 1.74 -14.09
C CYS A 115 -21.03 2.70 -14.05
N ARG A 116 -22.22 2.19 -14.38
CA ARG A 116 -23.49 2.92 -14.24
C ARG A 116 -24.57 1.93 -13.82
N GLY A 117 -25.44 2.37 -12.92
CA GLY A 117 -26.48 1.55 -12.32
C GLY A 117 -26.33 1.50 -10.80
N VAL A 118 -27.06 0.60 -10.17
CA VAL A 118 -27.01 0.39 -8.72
C VAL A 118 -26.00 -0.72 -8.44
N GLN A 119 -25.01 -0.45 -7.60
CA GLN A 119 -24.02 -1.43 -7.16
C GLN A 119 -23.37 -0.96 -5.85
N PHE A 120 -22.90 -1.89 -5.03
CA PHE A 120 -21.94 -1.57 -3.96
C PHE A 120 -20.51 -1.60 -4.48
N ASP A 121 -19.55 -1.17 -3.68
CA ASP A 121 -18.15 -1.39 -4.01
C ASP A 121 -17.81 -2.89 -4.05
N ARG A 122 -16.91 -3.28 -4.95
CA ARG A 122 -16.55 -4.68 -5.24
C ARG A 122 -15.04 -4.84 -5.22
N ILE A 123 -14.55 -5.86 -4.52
CA ILE A 123 -13.13 -6.21 -4.57
C ILE A 123 -12.75 -6.66 -5.99
N PHE A 124 -11.55 -6.28 -6.41
CA PHE A 124 -10.93 -6.72 -7.66
C PHE A 124 -9.46 -7.07 -7.45
N GLY A 125 -8.96 -7.92 -8.36
CA GLY A 125 -7.55 -8.32 -8.41
C GLY A 125 -7.04 -8.52 -9.84
N VAL A 126 -5.75 -8.27 -10.04
CA VAL A 126 -5.02 -8.49 -11.29
C VAL A 126 -3.81 -9.38 -11.02
N TRP A 127 -3.72 -10.50 -11.72
CA TRP A 127 -2.58 -11.42 -11.63
C TRP A 127 -1.92 -11.63 -12.98
N LEU A 128 -0.60 -11.83 -12.98
CA LEU A 128 0.15 -12.28 -14.14
C LEU A 128 0.90 -13.58 -13.79
N GLY A 129 0.61 -14.66 -14.49
CA GLY A 129 1.21 -15.97 -14.19
C GLY A 129 0.89 -16.47 -12.78
N GLY A 130 -0.19 -15.98 -12.17
CA GLY A 130 -0.57 -16.22 -10.78
C GLY A 130 0.02 -15.23 -9.78
N ALA A 131 0.99 -14.38 -10.14
CA ALA A 131 1.52 -13.39 -9.21
C ALA A 131 0.59 -12.17 -9.16
N GLU A 132 0.13 -11.77 -7.98
CA GLU A 132 -0.76 -10.63 -7.85
C GLU A 132 -0.01 -9.33 -8.10
N LEU A 133 -0.54 -8.48 -8.97
CA LEU A 133 0.05 -7.20 -9.31
C LEU A 133 -0.72 -6.05 -8.67
N LEU A 134 -2.04 -6.16 -8.54
CA LEU A 134 -2.92 -5.10 -8.03
C LEU A 134 -4.13 -5.70 -7.34
N ARG A 135 -4.45 -5.17 -6.15
CA ARG A 135 -5.70 -5.39 -5.41
C ARG A 135 -6.36 -4.05 -5.14
N GLY A 136 -7.68 -3.98 -5.25
CA GLY A 136 -8.45 -2.76 -4.99
C GLY A 136 -9.92 -3.06 -4.75
N SER A 137 -10.69 -2.05 -4.34
CA SER A 137 -12.15 -2.03 -4.40
C SER A 137 -12.60 -1.01 -5.46
N THR A 138 -13.60 -1.36 -6.24
CA THR A 138 -14.16 -0.48 -7.27
C THR A 138 -14.84 0.74 -6.66
N ALA A 139 -14.88 1.87 -7.37
CA ALA A 139 -15.80 2.94 -6.99
C ALA A 139 -17.26 2.48 -6.95
N GLU A 140 -17.97 2.83 -5.88
CA GLU A 140 -19.43 2.67 -5.80
C GLU A 140 -20.10 3.63 -6.82
N PRO A 141 -20.89 3.10 -7.78
CA PRO A 141 -21.43 3.90 -8.86
C PRO A 141 -22.57 4.82 -8.43
N LEU A 142 -22.70 5.91 -9.18
CA LEU A 142 -23.82 6.85 -9.07
C LEU A 142 -24.82 6.65 -10.21
N GLN A 143 -26.00 7.26 -10.08
CA GLN A 143 -27.06 7.18 -11.09
C GLN A 143 -26.63 7.75 -12.47
N ASN A 144 -25.82 8.81 -12.48
CA ASN A 144 -25.20 9.39 -13.68
C ASN A 144 -23.96 8.61 -14.16
N GLY A 145 -23.54 7.58 -13.42
CA GLY A 145 -22.37 6.77 -13.69
C GLY A 145 -21.09 7.29 -13.01
N VAL A 146 -20.08 6.43 -12.94
CA VAL A 146 -18.77 6.72 -12.38
C VAL A 146 -17.67 6.36 -13.38
N VAL A 147 -16.59 7.12 -13.36
CA VAL A 147 -15.32 6.80 -14.02
C VAL A 147 -14.18 6.93 -13.00
N TRP A 148 -13.24 5.98 -13.01
CA TRP A 148 -12.08 6.02 -12.15
C TRP A 148 -10.90 5.31 -12.80
N SER A 149 -9.71 5.61 -12.30
CA SER A 149 -8.48 4.96 -12.71
C SER A 149 -7.51 4.86 -11.54
N VAL A 150 -6.70 3.81 -11.53
CA VAL A 150 -5.58 3.63 -10.62
C VAL A 150 -4.34 3.22 -11.41
N SER A 151 -3.18 3.73 -11.00
CA SER A 151 -1.89 3.41 -11.58
C SER A 151 -0.97 2.91 -10.49
N LYS A 152 -0.41 1.71 -10.64
CA LYS A 152 0.52 1.12 -9.68
C LYS A 152 1.90 0.92 -10.31
N ASP A 153 2.94 1.30 -9.58
CA ASP A 153 4.32 0.93 -9.92
C ASP A 153 4.52 -0.57 -9.68
N ILE A 154 4.72 -1.31 -10.76
CA ILE A 154 4.96 -2.75 -10.75
C ILE A 154 6.39 -3.08 -11.24
N THR A 155 7.33 -2.14 -11.13
CA THR A 155 8.73 -2.33 -11.57
C THR A 155 9.41 -3.47 -10.85
N ARG A 156 9.02 -3.76 -9.60
CA ARG A 156 9.53 -4.92 -8.84
C ARG A 156 9.25 -6.26 -9.55
N TYR A 157 8.29 -6.30 -10.47
CA TYR A 157 7.90 -7.47 -11.26
C TYR A 157 8.61 -7.57 -12.62
N ALA A 158 9.69 -6.81 -12.84
CA ALA A 158 10.36 -6.74 -14.15
C ALA A 158 10.77 -8.12 -14.73
N SER A 159 11.21 -9.07 -13.89
CA SER A 159 11.54 -10.44 -14.31
C SER A 159 10.32 -11.19 -14.85
N LEU A 160 9.20 -11.14 -14.12
CA LEU A 160 7.94 -11.73 -14.54
C LEU A 160 7.40 -11.09 -15.84
N LEU A 161 7.48 -9.77 -15.96
CA LEU A 161 7.06 -9.05 -17.17
C LEU A 161 7.89 -9.43 -18.40
N ALA A 162 9.17 -9.75 -18.21
CA ALA A 162 10.09 -10.15 -19.29
C ALA A 162 10.02 -11.66 -19.63
N ALA A 163 9.65 -12.53 -18.67
CA ALA A 163 9.64 -13.98 -18.84
C ALA A 163 8.68 -14.45 -19.94
N GLY A 164 7.52 -13.79 -20.07
CA GLY A 164 6.51 -14.12 -21.07
C GLY A 164 5.75 -15.44 -20.84
N ASN A 165 5.04 -15.90 -21.87
CA ASN A 165 4.28 -17.17 -21.89
C ASN A 165 3.43 -17.42 -20.63
N SER A 166 2.78 -16.37 -20.16
CA SER A 166 1.98 -16.38 -18.93
C SER A 166 0.53 -16.05 -19.23
N THR A 167 -0.34 -16.18 -18.24
CA THR A 167 -1.75 -15.77 -18.35
C THR A 167 -1.99 -14.57 -17.46
N LEU A 168 -2.56 -13.50 -18.01
CA LEU A 168 -3.18 -12.45 -17.22
C LEU A 168 -4.54 -12.95 -16.75
N ALA A 169 -4.82 -12.82 -15.46
CA ALA A 169 -6.12 -13.06 -14.87
C ALA A 169 -6.62 -11.79 -14.20
N VAL A 170 -7.88 -11.46 -14.43
CA VAL A 170 -8.55 -10.30 -13.86
C VAL A 170 -9.88 -10.74 -13.26
N PHE A 171 -10.06 -10.44 -11.98
CA PHE A 171 -11.29 -10.75 -11.26
C PHE A 171 -11.88 -9.49 -10.66
N VAL A 172 -13.20 -9.35 -10.76
CA VAL A 172 -14.00 -8.41 -9.98
C VAL A 172 -15.12 -9.25 -9.38
N GLU A 173 -15.32 -9.18 -8.07
CA GLU A 173 -16.35 -9.98 -7.38
C GLU A 173 -17.74 -9.34 -7.55
N ASN A 174 -18.18 -9.11 -8.79
CA ASN A 174 -19.40 -8.36 -9.08
C ASN A 174 -20.64 -9.27 -9.18
N LEU A 175 -21.75 -8.76 -8.68
CA LEU A 175 -23.06 -9.42 -8.72
C LEU A 175 -24.06 -8.51 -9.44
N VAL A 176 -24.57 -8.97 -10.59
CA VAL A 176 -25.63 -8.25 -11.33
C VAL A 176 -26.93 -9.06 -11.33
N ASN A 177 -28.01 -8.45 -10.88
CA ASN A 177 -29.36 -9.01 -10.81
C ASN A 177 -30.42 -7.89 -10.96
N SER A 178 -31.67 -8.14 -10.57
CA SER A 178 -32.76 -7.14 -10.66
C SER A 178 -32.58 -5.93 -9.73
N GLN A 179 -31.80 -6.07 -8.65
CA GLN A 179 -31.50 -5.00 -7.70
C GLN A 179 -30.17 -4.31 -8.04
N TYR A 180 -29.12 -5.10 -8.26
CA TYR A 180 -27.79 -4.63 -8.59
C TYR A 180 -27.59 -4.65 -10.10
N THR A 181 -27.62 -3.48 -10.72
CA THR A 181 -27.60 -3.32 -12.19
C THR A 181 -26.27 -2.81 -12.74
N GLY A 182 -25.33 -2.45 -11.86
CA GLY A 182 -24.03 -1.89 -12.24
C GLY A 182 -23.09 -2.92 -12.87
N VAL A 183 -22.82 -2.74 -14.15
CA VAL A 183 -21.78 -3.49 -14.90
C VAL A 183 -20.52 -2.64 -14.98
N TYR A 184 -19.39 -3.18 -14.54
CA TYR A 184 -18.09 -2.53 -14.69
C TYR A 184 -17.52 -2.83 -16.07
N TYR A 185 -17.11 -1.80 -16.80
CA TYR A 185 -16.32 -1.92 -18.02
C TYR A 185 -14.92 -1.44 -17.71
N ALA A 186 -13.92 -2.30 -17.87
CA ALA A 186 -12.56 -2.01 -17.44
C ALA A 186 -11.51 -2.34 -18.50
N ASN A 187 -10.47 -1.51 -18.53
CA ASN A 187 -9.25 -1.70 -19.32
C ASN A 187 -8.06 -1.80 -18.38
N VAL A 188 -7.20 -2.80 -18.62
CA VAL A 188 -5.91 -2.98 -17.94
C VAL A 188 -4.80 -2.70 -18.95
N THR A 189 -4.02 -1.66 -18.73
CA THR A 189 -2.95 -1.20 -19.61
C THR A 189 -1.60 -1.29 -18.90
N LEU A 190 -0.59 -1.81 -19.58
CA LEU A 190 0.80 -1.81 -19.12
C LEU A 190 1.58 -0.70 -19.82
N HIS A 191 2.20 0.19 -19.06
CA HIS A 191 3.10 1.22 -19.55
C HIS A 191 4.54 0.88 -19.14
N LEU A 192 5.42 0.67 -20.12
CA LEU A 192 6.83 0.38 -19.90
C LEU A 192 7.69 1.58 -20.29
N TYR A 193 8.62 1.92 -19.40
CA TYR A 193 9.70 2.87 -19.66
C TYR A 193 11.04 2.14 -19.61
N PHE A 194 11.98 2.55 -20.47
CA PHE A 194 13.23 1.84 -20.66
C PHE A 194 14.45 2.71 -20.37
N ARG A 195 15.48 2.10 -19.78
CA ARG A 195 16.81 2.70 -19.60
C ARG A 195 17.47 2.91 -20.96
N ARG A 196 18.06 4.08 -21.20
CA ARG A 196 18.85 4.35 -22.43
C ARG A 196 20.20 3.64 -22.43
N THR A 197 20.80 3.47 -21.26
CA THR A 197 22.08 2.80 -21.09
C THR A 197 21.88 1.54 -20.23
N PRO A 198 22.33 0.35 -20.70
CA PRO A 198 22.33 -0.84 -19.87
C PRO A 198 23.28 -0.62 -18.68
N THR A 199 22.73 -0.54 -17.49
CA THR A 199 23.50 -0.54 -16.24
C THR A 199 23.27 -1.87 -15.55
N THR A 200 24.34 -2.53 -15.10
CA THR A 200 24.21 -3.66 -14.19
C THR A 200 23.56 -3.17 -12.91
N PRO A 201 22.34 -3.62 -12.58
CA PRO A 201 21.68 -3.21 -11.36
C PRO A 201 22.52 -3.62 -10.14
N PRO A 202 22.50 -2.86 -9.05
CA PRO A 202 23.13 -3.30 -7.83
C PRO A 202 22.53 -4.63 -7.34
N PRO A 203 23.35 -5.59 -6.87
CA PRO A 203 22.84 -6.87 -6.36
C PRO A 203 21.86 -6.66 -5.21
N ALA A 204 20.89 -7.57 -5.08
CA ALA A 204 19.84 -7.57 -4.05
C ALA A 204 18.87 -6.37 -4.06
N VAL A 205 19.23 -5.19 -4.56
CA VAL A 205 18.36 -3.98 -4.59
C VAL A 205 17.61 -3.85 -5.92
N ALA A 206 18.09 -4.51 -6.96
CA ALA A 206 17.37 -4.67 -8.22
C ALA A 206 16.06 -5.46 -8.02
N PRO A 207 15.09 -5.37 -8.95
CA PRO A 207 13.98 -6.33 -9.03
C PRO A 207 14.50 -7.76 -8.97
N ALA A 208 13.76 -8.65 -8.30
CA ALA A 208 14.13 -10.05 -8.15
C ALA A 208 14.25 -10.78 -9.48
N ASP A 209 15.13 -11.77 -9.55
CA ASP A 209 15.40 -12.56 -10.76
C ASP A 209 14.27 -13.53 -11.07
N LEU A 210 13.57 -14.01 -10.03
CA LEU A 210 12.43 -14.90 -10.14
C LEU A 210 11.33 -14.48 -9.16
N ILE A 211 10.08 -14.56 -9.62
CA ILE A 211 8.89 -14.32 -8.80
C ILE A 211 8.07 -15.59 -8.78
N VAL A 212 7.92 -16.17 -7.59
CA VAL A 212 7.12 -17.37 -7.39
C VAL A 212 5.78 -16.97 -6.79
N PRO A 213 4.66 -17.17 -7.52
CA PRO A 213 3.34 -16.78 -7.02
C PRO A 213 2.85 -17.73 -5.92
N MET A 214 2.38 -17.16 -4.81
CA MET A 214 1.78 -17.86 -3.68
C MET A 214 0.27 -17.64 -3.66
N SER A 215 -0.36 -17.90 -4.80
CA SER A 215 -1.81 -17.82 -5.03
C SER A 215 -2.35 -19.18 -5.51
N ARG A 216 -3.68 -19.29 -5.60
CA ARG A 216 -4.41 -20.43 -6.18
C ARG A 216 -4.23 -20.48 -7.70
N GLY A 217 -4.29 -21.69 -8.26
CA GLY A 217 -4.16 -21.92 -9.71
C GLY A 217 -5.51 -21.91 -10.44
N LEU A 218 -5.47 -21.52 -11.73
CA LEU A 218 -6.58 -21.63 -12.67
C LEU A 218 -6.82 -23.10 -13.12
N PRO A 219 -8.07 -23.47 -13.49
CA PRO A 219 -9.30 -22.68 -13.39
C PRO A 219 -9.90 -22.71 -11.97
N LEU A 220 -10.54 -21.61 -11.56
CA LEU A 220 -11.34 -21.51 -10.34
C LEU A 220 -12.54 -20.59 -10.58
N ASN A 221 -13.56 -20.65 -9.74
CA ASN A 221 -14.78 -19.81 -9.82
C ASN A 221 -14.73 -18.65 -8.81
N ASP A 222 -13.55 -18.03 -8.67
CA ASP A 222 -13.23 -17.01 -7.66
C ASP A 222 -11.93 -16.28 -8.08
N GLY A 223 -11.49 -15.28 -7.32
CA GLY A 223 -10.15 -14.67 -7.44
C GLY A 223 -9.05 -15.62 -6.95
N LEU A 224 -7.80 -15.39 -7.39
CA LEU A 224 -6.69 -16.32 -7.13
C LEU A 224 -6.18 -16.29 -5.69
N TRP A 225 -6.71 -15.43 -4.82
CA TRP A 225 -6.41 -15.39 -3.40
C TRP A 225 -6.93 -16.63 -2.64
N TYR A 226 -6.28 -16.97 -1.54
CA TYR A 226 -6.84 -17.88 -0.55
C TYR A 226 -7.87 -17.16 0.31
N LYS A 227 -8.87 -17.88 0.79
CA LYS A 227 -9.86 -17.39 1.75
C LYS A 227 -9.57 -18.01 3.12
N ILE A 228 -9.35 -17.17 4.12
CA ILE A 228 -9.25 -17.51 5.54
C ILE A 228 -10.54 -17.03 6.20
N GLN A 229 -11.30 -17.93 6.84
CA GLN A 229 -12.62 -17.60 7.39
C GLN A 229 -12.61 -17.44 8.90
N ASN A 230 -11.63 -18.03 9.58
CA ASN A 230 -11.52 -17.95 11.02
C ASN A 230 -10.06 -18.13 11.47
N ALA A 231 -9.79 -17.90 12.75
CA ALA A 231 -8.45 -17.96 13.33
C ALA A 231 -7.76 -19.34 13.29
N THR A 232 -8.49 -20.42 12.98
CA THR A 232 -7.92 -21.78 12.84
C THR A 232 -7.56 -22.13 11.40
N ASP A 233 -8.05 -21.36 10.43
CA ASP A 233 -7.78 -21.60 9.02
C ASP A 233 -6.34 -21.21 8.67
N VAL A 234 -5.69 -22.06 7.88
CA VAL A 234 -4.33 -21.84 7.38
C VAL A 234 -4.31 -22.04 5.87
N ALA A 235 -4.01 -20.97 5.14
CA ALA A 235 -3.70 -21.06 3.72
C ALA A 235 -2.23 -21.42 3.55
N SER A 236 -1.88 -22.31 2.61
CA SER A 236 -0.48 -22.65 2.41
C SER A 236 -0.15 -23.12 1.00
N LYS A 237 1.12 -22.99 0.62
CA LYS A 237 1.66 -23.45 -0.66
C LYS A 237 3.06 -24.02 -0.48
N GLY A 238 3.30 -25.19 -1.07
CA GLY A 238 4.63 -25.78 -1.17
C GLY A 238 5.47 -25.11 -2.25
N VAL A 239 6.71 -24.75 -1.94
CA VAL A 239 7.68 -24.17 -2.88
C VAL A 239 9.04 -24.82 -2.73
N ALA A 240 9.66 -25.19 -3.85
CA ALA A 240 11.07 -25.53 -3.90
C ALA A 240 11.85 -24.34 -4.47
N LEU A 241 12.88 -23.88 -3.76
CA LEU A 241 13.69 -22.75 -4.21
C LEU A 241 14.81 -23.23 -5.14
N PRO A 242 15.20 -22.43 -6.16
CA PRO A 242 16.45 -22.67 -6.87
C PRO A 242 17.62 -22.70 -5.89
N SER A 243 18.48 -23.72 -6.02
CA SER A 243 19.59 -23.97 -5.08
C SER A 243 20.59 -22.82 -4.99
N ASN A 244 20.63 -21.92 -5.97
CA ASN A 244 21.50 -20.75 -6.00
C ASN A 244 20.82 -19.47 -5.48
N THR A 245 19.65 -19.56 -4.84
CA THR A 245 19.00 -18.39 -4.22
C THR A 245 19.87 -17.83 -3.10
N TYR A 246 20.10 -16.52 -3.09
CA TYR A 246 20.88 -15.85 -2.03
C TYR A 246 20.11 -14.79 -1.24
N ARG A 247 18.94 -14.37 -1.75
CA ARG A 247 17.98 -13.52 -1.02
C ARG A 247 16.57 -13.94 -1.39
N ALA A 248 15.66 -13.88 -0.41
CA ALA A 248 14.26 -14.14 -0.60
C ALA A 248 13.40 -13.18 0.25
N VAL A 249 12.46 -12.50 -0.39
CA VAL A 249 11.50 -11.58 0.25
C VAL A 249 10.10 -11.96 -0.19
N LEU A 250 9.19 -12.13 0.76
CA LEU A 250 7.79 -12.39 0.48
C LEU A 250 7.00 -11.08 0.54
N GLU A 251 6.30 -10.74 -0.54
CA GLU A 251 5.33 -9.64 -0.58
C GLU A 251 3.91 -10.19 -0.37
N LEU A 252 3.27 -9.77 0.71
CA LEU A 252 1.95 -10.24 1.15
C LEU A 252 0.85 -9.27 0.72
N TYR A 253 -0.24 -9.82 0.17
CA TYR A 253 -1.47 -9.11 -0.19
C TYR A 253 -2.60 -9.54 0.75
N VAL A 254 -3.31 -8.57 1.32
CA VAL A 254 -4.36 -8.81 2.31
C VAL A 254 -5.56 -7.91 2.05
N SER A 255 -6.77 -8.47 2.15
CA SER A 255 -8.01 -7.69 2.28
C SER A 255 -9.01 -8.43 3.14
N PHE A 256 -9.85 -7.71 3.85
CA PHE A 256 -10.82 -8.20 4.84
C PHE A 256 -12.23 -7.80 4.40
N HIS A 257 -13.20 -8.70 4.53
CA HIS A 257 -14.54 -8.56 3.98
C HIS A 257 -15.57 -9.17 4.94
N GLY A 258 -16.85 -8.94 4.67
CA GLY A 258 -17.95 -9.50 5.46
C GLY A 258 -17.92 -8.97 6.89
N ASP A 259 -18.04 -9.85 7.89
CA ASP A 259 -18.05 -9.42 9.30
C ASP A 259 -16.74 -8.75 9.75
N ASP A 260 -15.62 -9.01 9.04
CA ASP A 260 -14.34 -8.34 9.30
C ASP A 260 -14.07 -7.14 8.39
N GLU A 261 -15.00 -6.70 7.54
CA GLU A 261 -14.81 -5.49 6.71
C GLU A 261 -14.49 -4.24 7.57
N PHE A 262 -15.04 -4.20 8.79
CA PHE A 262 -14.83 -3.14 9.77
C PHE A 262 -14.21 -3.66 11.06
N TRP A 263 -13.33 -4.67 11.01
CA TRP A 263 -12.78 -5.34 12.20
C TRP A 263 -12.26 -4.37 13.28
N TRP A 264 -11.71 -3.22 12.88
CA TRP A 264 -11.19 -2.17 13.77
C TRP A 264 -12.25 -1.50 14.68
N LYS A 265 -13.54 -1.66 14.37
CA LYS A 265 -14.69 -1.23 15.20
C LYS A 265 -15.10 -2.28 16.25
N ASN A 266 -14.69 -3.54 16.08
CA ASN A 266 -15.19 -4.64 16.90
C ASN A 266 -14.88 -4.40 18.38
N GLN A 267 -15.89 -4.52 19.24
CA GLN A 267 -15.73 -4.27 20.67
C GLN A 267 -15.03 -5.44 21.37
N PRO A 268 -14.02 -5.16 22.23
CA PRO A 268 -13.46 -6.13 23.15
C PRO A 268 -14.47 -7.01 23.89
N GLY A 269 -14.40 -8.33 23.70
CA GLY A 269 -15.19 -9.31 24.45
C GLY A 269 -16.69 -9.38 24.09
N ALA A 270 -17.18 -8.51 23.21
CA ALA A 270 -18.57 -8.48 22.75
C ALA A 270 -18.71 -8.87 21.27
N ASP A 271 -17.82 -8.37 20.39
CA ASP A 271 -17.94 -8.56 18.95
C ASP A 271 -16.72 -9.26 18.36
N ALA A 272 -16.95 -10.28 17.52
CA ALA A 272 -16.04 -10.77 16.48
C ALA A 272 -14.54 -10.72 16.84
N ASN A 273 -14.15 -11.34 17.96
CA ASN A 273 -12.77 -11.44 18.44
C ASN A 273 -12.01 -10.11 18.66
N GLY A 274 -12.72 -9.01 18.89
CA GLY A 274 -12.15 -7.68 19.20
C GLY A 274 -11.46 -7.00 18.02
N PRO A 275 -10.84 -5.82 18.24
CA PRO A 275 -10.38 -4.95 17.17
C PRO A 275 -8.96 -5.24 16.69
N PHE A 276 -8.37 -6.39 17.02
CA PHE A 276 -6.99 -6.70 16.66
C PHE A 276 -6.92 -7.86 15.68
N ARG A 277 -6.14 -7.69 14.61
CA ARG A 277 -5.86 -8.70 13.57
C ARG A 277 -4.38 -8.69 13.25
N GLU A 278 -3.82 -9.88 13.04
CA GLU A 278 -2.44 -10.08 12.62
C GLU A 278 -2.39 -11.13 11.52
N VAL A 279 -1.76 -10.81 10.40
CA VAL A 279 -1.49 -11.80 9.36
C VAL A 279 -0.08 -12.33 9.53
N THR A 280 0.04 -13.64 9.74
CA THR A 280 1.31 -14.30 10.00
C THR A 280 1.82 -15.04 8.78
N VAL A 281 3.13 -15.01 8.55
CA VAL A 281 3.82 -15.76 7.50
C VAL A 281 4.71 -16.81 8.15
N ARG A 282 4.53 -18.09 7.81
CA ARG A 282 5.33 -19.20 8.35
C ARG A 282 6.05 -19.98 7.26
N VAL A 283 7.27 -20.42 7.55
CA VAL A 283 8.07 -21.36 6.74
C VAL A 283 8.18 -22.66 7.52
N ASP A 284 7.51 -23.71 7.05
CA ASP A 284 7.46 -25.03 7.71
C ASP A 284 7.17 -24.92 9.21
N GLY A 285 6.12 -24.16 9.55
CA GLY A 285 5.67 -23.91 10.92
C GLY A 285 6.43 -22.83 11.69
N VAL A 286 7.59 -22.36 11.23
CA VAL A 286 8.39 -21.31 11.88
C VAL A 286 7.87 -19.93 11.46
N LEU A 287 7.60 -19.03 12.41
CA LEU A 287 7.16 -17.66 12.12
C LEU A 287 8.29 -16.86 11.45
N ALA A 288 8.12 -16.57 10.16
CA ALA A 288 9.10 -15.80 9.40
C ALA A 288 8.88 -14.28 9.54
N GLY A 289 7.64 -13.87 9.77
CA GLY A 289 7.26 -12.47 9.98
C GLY A 289 5.74 -12.31 10.05
N ALA A 290 5.31 -11.06 10.17
CA ALA A 290 3.90 -10.70 10.26
C ALA A 290 3.60 -9.39 9.51
N ALA A 291 2.32 -9.14 9.27
CA ALA A 291 1.77 -7.88 8.81
C ALA A 291 0.57 -7.49 9.68
N TRP A 292 0.57 -6.25 10.17
CA TRP A 292 -0.58 -5.66 10.86
C TRP A 292 -1.23 -4.68 9.89
N PRO A 293 -2.35 -5.06 9.26
CA PRO A 293 -2.85 -4.35 8.08
C PRO A 293 -3.25 -2.91 8.38
N PHE A 294 -3.01 -2.05 7.39
CA PHE A 294 -3.59 -0.71 7.35
C PHE A 294 -5.11 -0.86 7.24
N PRO A 295 -5.92 -0.16 8.06
CA PRO A 295 -7.37 -0.27 8.01
C PRO A 295 -7.91 0.50 6.80
N VAL A 296 -7.77 -0.09 5.61
CA VAL A 296 -8.40 0.39 4.38
C VAL A 296 -9.91 0.45 4.59
N ILE A 297 -10.51 1.60 4.29
CA ILE A 297 -11.97 1.76 4.26
C ILE A 297 -12.38 1.82 2.79
N PHE A 298 -13.18 0.85 2.35
CA PHE A 298 -13.64 0.78 0.97
C PHE A 298 -14.68 1.83 0.64
N THR A 299 -15.00 2.01 -0.65
CA THR A 299 -15.76 3.19 -1.10
C THR A 299 -17.22 3.21 -0.65
N GLY A 300 -17.76 2.09 -0.17
CA GLY A 300 -19.08 2.00 0.46
C GLY A 300 -19.06 1.92 2.00
N GLY A 301 -17.88 1.95 2.62
CA GLY A 301 -17.73 1.66 4.05
C GLY A 301 -18.27 2.74 4.97
N ILE A 302 -18.90 2.35 6.09
CA ILE A 302 -19.50 3.26 7.10
C ILE A 302 -20.67 4.08 6.55
N ASP A 303 -20.38 5.04 5.67
CA ASP A 303 -21.32 5.83 4.88
C ASP A 303 -20.62 6.13 3.53
N PRO A 304 -21.20 5.74 2.38
CA PRO A 304 -20.59 5.96 1.07
C PRO A 304 -20.23 7.43 0.80
N LEU A 305 -20.96 8.40 1.37
CA LEU A 305 -20.69 9.82 1.16
C LEU A 305 -19.34 10.27 1.74
N LEU A 306 -18.76 9.53 2.69
CA LEU A 306 -17.44 9.80 3.24
C LEU A 306 -16.30 9.63 2.22
N TRP A 307 -16.57 8.97 1.08
CA TRP A 307 -15.56 8.55 0.09
C TRP A 307 -15.87 9.05 -1.32
N GLN A 308 -16.75 10.04 -1.46
CA GLN A 308 -17.20 10.59 -2.73
C GLN A 308 -16.85 12.08 -2.87
N PRO A 309 -16.16 12.52 -3.94
CA PRO A 309 -15.54 11.73 -5.02
C PRO A 309 -14.08 11.31 -4.74
N ILE A 310 -13.55 11.64 -3.55
CA ILE A 310 -12.19 11.32 -3.14
C ILE A 310 -12.24 10.03 -2.30
N THR A 311 -11.68 8.94 -2.81
CA THR A 311 -11.83 7.63 -2.17
C THR A 311 -10.89 7.44 -0.98
N GLY A 312 -11.16 6.43 -0.15
CA GLY A 312 -10.32 6.07 1.00
C GLY A 312 -8.87 5.81 0.60
N ILE A 313 -7.93 6.11 1.50
CA ILE A 313 -6.50 5.81 1.30
C ILE A 313 -6.34 4.29 1.03
N GLY A 314 -5.69 3.91 -0.07
CA GLY A 314 -5.46 2.51 -0.42
C GLY A 314 -6.72 1.74 -0.84
N SER A 315 -7.83 2.41 -1.13
CA SER A 315 -9.06 1.75 -1.57
C SER A 315 -8.96 1.25 -3.01
N PHE A 316 -8.30 1.97 -3.91
CA PHE A 316 -8.08 1.56 -5.30
C PHE A 316 -6.78 0.76 -5.49
N ASN A 317 -5.80 0.94 -4.61
CA ASN A 317 -4.55 0.19 -4.59
C ASN A 317 -4.20 -0.18 -3.14
N LEU A 318 -4.62 -1.37 -2.71
CA LEU A 318 -4.41 -1.82 -1.34
C LEU A 318 -2.90 -1.96 -1.03
N PRO A 319 -2.46 -1.61 0.19
CA PRO A 319 -1.09 -1.81 0.62
C PRO A 319 -0.65 -3.28 0.59
N THR A 320 0.64 -3.50 0.38
CA THR A 320 1.30 -4.80 0.46
C THR A 320 2.38 -4.79 1.54
N TYR A 321 2.74 -5.95 2.07
CA TYR A 321 3.66 -6.06 3.20
C TYR A 321 4.83 -6.99 2.88
N ASP A 322 6.05 -6.51 3.02
CA ASP A 322 7.25 -7.30 2.75
C ASP A 322 7.73 -8.03 4.03
N VAL A 323 8.05 -9.32 3.89
CA VAL A 323 8.65 -10.18 4.93
C VAL A 323 9.98 -10.72 4.40
N GLU A 324 11.08 -10.35 5.05
CA GLU A 324 12.43 -10.80 4.68
C GLU A 324 12.67 -12.24 5.19
N VAL A 325 12.56 -13.22 4.29
CA VAL A 325 12.72 -14.65 4.64
C VAL A 325 14.16 -15.15 4.44
N THR A 326 15.07 -14.29 3.97
CA THR A 326 16.49 -14.61 3.73
C THR A 326 17.18 -15.33 4.89
N PRO A 327 17.01 -14.94 6.18
CA PRO A 327 17.62 -15.65 7.30
C PRO A 327 17.23 -17.13 7.40
N LEU A 328 16.09 -17.53 6.82
CA LEU A 328 15.57 -18.90 6.84
C LEU A 328 16.01 -19.72 5.62
N LEU A 329 16.79 -19.17 4.69
CA LEU A 329 17.26 -19.90 3.51
C LEU A 329 18.06 -21.17 3.86
N GLY A 330 18.74 -21.21 5.01
CA GLY A 330 19.41 -22.43 5.49
C GLY A 330 18.46 -23.63 5.65
N LYS A 331 17.17 -23.38 5.87
CA LYS A 331 16.13 -24.42 5.91
C LYS A 331 15.58 -24.76 4.53
N MET A 332 15.54 -23.78 3.62
CA MET A 332 14.78 -23.86 2.36
C MET A 332 15.61 -24.27 1.13
N LEU A 333 16.93 -24.38 1.26
CA LEU A 333 17.86 -24.68 0.16
C LEU A 333 18.29 -26.15 0.11
N ASP A 334 17.48 -27.08 0.61
CA ASP A 334 17.77 -28.52 0.58
C ASP A 334 17.28 -29.24 -0.69
N GLY A 335 16.72 -28.48 -1.65
CA GLY A 335 16.17 -28.97 -2.91
C GLY A 335 14.77 -29.57 -2.81
N LYS A 336 14.14 -29.56 -1.63
CA LYS A 336 12.77 -30.05 -1.43
C LYS A 336 11.76 -28.90 -1.44
N ALA A 337 10.49 -29.27 -1.44
CA ALA A 337 9.41 -28.32 -1.25
C ALA A 337 9.24 -27.98 0.24
N HIS A 338 9.16 -26.69 0.54
CA HIS A 338 8.89 -26.14 1.86
C HIS A 338 7.54 -25.45 1.87
N LEU A 339 6.83 -25.54 2.99
CA LEU A 339 5.49 -24.98 3.15
C LEU A 339 5.57 -23.52 3.58
N LEU A 340 5.13 -22.61 2.71
CA LEU A 340 4.80 -21.25 3.09
C LEU A 340 3.33 -21.21 3.50
N ALA A 341 3.06 -20.74 4.71
CA ALA A 341 1.72 -20.72 5.29
C ALA A 341 1.32 -19.33 5.81
N PHE A 342 0.05 -19.01 5.63
CA PHE A 342 -0.60 -17.76 6.03
C PHE A 342 -1.76 -18.07 6.97
N ALA A 343 -1.83 -17.33 8.07
CA ALA A 343 -2.94 -17.40 9.01
C ALA A 343 -3.25 -16.00 9.54
N VAL A 344 -4.52 -15.74 9.88
CA VAL A 344 -4.94 -14.45 10.43
C VAL A 344 -5.44 -14.65 11.87
N THR A 345 -4.70 -14.08 12.83
CA THR A 345 -5.07 -14.10 14.24
C THR A 345 -6.39 -13.35 14.43
N ASN A 346 -7.31 -13.95 15.20
CA ASN A 346 -8.64 -13.42 15.49
C ASN A 346 -9.57 -13.24 14.29
N ALA A 347 -9.25 -13.80 13.11
CA ALA A 347 -10.06 -13.65 11.92
C ALA A 347 -11.51 -14.10 12.10
N VAL A 348 -12.41 -13.40 11.42
CA VAL A 348 -13.83 -13.72 11.30
C VAL A 348 -14.26 -13.55 9.84
N ASP A 349 -15.09 -14.48 9.38
CA ASP A 349 -15.78 -14.53 8.10
C ASP A 349 -14.92 -14.60 6.82
N VAL A 350 -14.27 -13.51 6.40
CA VAL A 350 -13.57 -13.47 5.11
C VAL A 350 -12.29 -12.61 5.13
N TRP A 351 -11.15 -13.29 4.98
CA TRP A 351 -9.86 -12.68 4.66
C TRP A 351 -9.31 -13.26 3.37
N TYR A 352 -9.05 -12.41 2.39
CA TYR A 352 -8.35 -12.79 1.18
C TYR A 352 -6.86 -12.56 1.34
N VAL A 353 -6.08 -13.63 1.20
CA VAL A 353 -4.62 -13.62 1.39
C VAL A 353 -3.94 -14.38 0.27
N ASP A 354 -2.91 -13.80 -0.31
CA ASP A 354 -1.91 -14.45 -1.14
C ASP A 354 -0.61 -13.64 -1.11
N ALA A 355 0.41 -14.09 -1.82
CA ALA A 355 1.70 -13.44 -1.80
C ALA A 355 2.51 -13.68 -3.08
N ASN A 356 3.60 -12.93 -3.22
CA ASN A 356 4.62 -13.13 -4.24
C ASN A 356 5.97 -13.33 -3.55
N LEU A 357 6.63 -14.45 -3.81
CA LEU A 357 7.98 -14.70 -3.30
C LEU A 357 9.00 -14.20 -4.33
N HIS A 358 9.68 -13.12 -3.98
CA HIS A 358 10.75 -12.48 -4.75
C HIS A 358 12.09 -13.15 -4.41
N LEU A 359 12.75 -13.74 -5.41
CA LEU A 359 13.99 -14.48 -5.26
C LEU A 359 15.12 -13.83 -6.06
N TRP A 360 16.25 -13.57 -5.40
CA TRP A 360 17.49 -13.18 -6.05
C TRP A 360 18.41 -14.38 -6.14
N LEU A 361 18.91 -14.64 -7.35
CA LEU A 361 19.69 -15.83 -7.69
C LEU A 361 21.14 -15.44 -7.90
N ASP A 362 22.06 -16.26 -7.38
CA ASP A 362 23.48 -16.07 -7.55
C ASP A 362 23.88 -16.47 -8.98
N PRO A 363 24.35 -15.53 -9.83
CA PRO A 363 24.76 -15.84 -11.20
C PRO A 363 26.11 -16.56 -11.27
N GLY A 364 26.93 -16.51 -10.21
CA GLY A 364 28.28 -17.06 -10.18
C GLY A 364 28.37 -18.47 -9.59
N SER A 365 27.28 -18.98 -8.99
CA SER A 365 27.26 -20.30 -8.34
C SER A 365 26.05 -21.13 -8.78
N THR A 366 26.23 -22.45 -8.91
CA THR A 366 25.12 -23.38 -9.17
C THR A 366 24.31 -23.70 -7.91
N ALA A 367 24.90 -23.49 -6.73
CA ALA A 367 24.23 -23.62 -5.45
C ALA A 367 24.87 -22.66 -4.43
N THR A 368 24.06 -22.15 -3.51
CA THR A 368 24.48 -21.41 -2.33
C THR A 368 24.41 -22.32 -1.10
N ALA A 369 25.12 -21.95 -0.04
CA ALA A 369 24.99 -22.58 1.27
C ALA A 369 24.50 -21.54 2.27
N ALA A 370 23.62 -21.91 3.20
CA ALA A 370 23.08 -20.98 4.16
C ALA A 370 22.88 -21.61 5.53
N GLY A 371 22.80 -20.78 6.56
CA GLY A 371 22.58 -21.23 7.93
C GLY A 371 21.95 -20.16 8.80
N LEU A 372 21.11 -20.58 9.74
CA LEU A 372 20.51 -19.71 10.74
C LEU A 372 21.52 -19.47 11.89
N VAL A 373 21.67 -18.22 12.31
CA VAL A 373 22.54 -17.80 13.41
C VAL A 373 21.74 -17.55 14.68
N SER A 374 20.66 -16.78 14.58
CA SER A 374 19.79 -16.47 15.72
C SER A 374 18.34 -16.32 15.26
N TYR A 375 17.42 -16.61 16.16
CA TYR A 375 15.98 -16.48 15.95
C TYR A 375 15.30 -16.13 17.26
N VAL A 376 14.54 -15.05 17.26
CA VAL A 376 13.77 -14.53 18.39
C VAL A 376 12.39 -14.17 17.86
N ALA A 377 11.37 -14.87 18.35
CA ALA A 377 9.98 -14.59 17.99
C ALA A 377 9.09 -15.01 19.16
N PRO A 378 9.02 -14.20 20.24
CA PRO A 378 8.10 -14.47 21.34
C PRO A 378 6.64 -14.57 20.85
N GLU A 379 5.80 -15.16 21.68
CA GLU A 379 4.36 -15.19 21.43
C GLU A 379 3.80 -13.75 21.39
N LEU A 380 2.67 -13.59 20.69
CA LEU A 380 1.96 -12.30 20.62
C LEU A 380 1.60 -11.85 22.03
N ALA A 381 2.07 -10.66 22.44
CA ALA A 381 1.65 -10.06 23.69
C ALA A 381 0.41 -9.21 23.44
N ALA A 382 -0.78 -9.72 23.74
CA ALA A 382 -2.03 -8.97 23.60
C ALA A 382 -2.76 -8.88 24.95
N ALA A 383 -3.31 -7.70 25.24
CA ALA A 383 -4.10 -7.43 26.42
C ALA A 383 -5.36 -6.66 26.02
N THR A 384 -6.49 -7.02 26.63
CA THR A 384 -7.79 -6.45 26.29
C THR A 384 -8.60 -6.21 27.56
N THR A 385 -9.14 -5.00 27.69
CA THR A 385 -10.13 -4.61 28.70
C THR A 385 -11.46 -4.32 28.02
N SER A 386 -12.49 -3.89 28.74
CA SER A 386 -13.83 -3.64 28.17
C SER A 386 -13.88 -2.60 27.04
N SER A 387 -12.89 -1.70 26.96
CA SER A 387 -12.88 -0.60 25.99
C SER A 387 -11.52 -0.33 25.35
N ARG A 388 -10.48 -1.10 25.71
CA ARG A 388 -9.13 -0.91 25.18
C ARG A 388 -8.47 -2.24 24.84
N THR A 389 -7.86 -2.32 23.67
CA THR A 389 -7.02 -3.45 23.24
C THR A 389 -5.64 -2.94 22.90
N THR A 390 -4.62 -3.58 23.47
CA THR A 390 -3.22 -3.34 23.14
C THR A 390 -2.57 -4.62 22.68
N ALA A 391 -1.67 -4.56 21.71
CA ALA A 391 -0.86 -5.70 21.31
C ALA A 391 0.57 -5.26 20.96
N SER A 392 1.53 -6.14 21.19
CA SER A 392 2.90 -5.99 20.70
C SER A 392 3.49 -7.31 20.20
N ARG A 393 4.39 -7.21 19.21
CA ARG A 393 5.13 -8.36 18.67
C ARG A 393 6.56 -7.97 18.33
N GLU A 394 7.47 -8.93 18.49
CA GLU A 394 8.82 -8.90 17.94
C GLU A 394 9.08 -10.18 17.14
N VAL A 395 9.71 -10.03 15.97
CA VAL A 395 10.28 -11.13 15.18
C VAL A 395 11.66 -10.69 14.71
N SER A 396 12.70 -11.45 15.03
CA SER A 396 14.08 -11.16 14.67
C SER A 396 14.78 -12.45 14.26
N ALA A 397 15.40 -12.46 13.08
CA ALA A 397 16.14 -13.59 12.59
C ALA A 397 17.46 -13.13 11.95
N THR A 398 18.54 -13.85 12.23
CA THR A 398 19.83 -13.63 11.60
C THR A 398 20.27 -14.91 10.92
N GLY A 399 20.64 -14.85 9.65
CA GLY A 399 21.16 -15.99 8.91
C GLY A 399 22.25 -15.56 7.94
N TRP A 400 23.14 -16.48 7.59
CA TRP A 400 24.19 -16.25 6.60
C TRP A 400 23.93 -17.04 5.32
N VAL A 401 24.38 -16.49 4.19
CA VAL A 401 24.38 -17.14 2.88
C VAL A 401 25.73 -16.95 2.21
N LYS A 402 26.35 -18.07 1.81
CA LYS A 402 27.56 -18.10 1.01
C LYS A 402 27.19 -18.12 -0.48
N SER A 403 27.62 -17.09 -1.19
CA SER A 403 27.39 -16.88 -2.63
C SER A 403 28.69 -16.44 -3.33
N SER A 404 28.65 -16.20 -4.64
CA SER A 404 29.76 -15.61 -5.40
C SER A 404 30.09 -14.19 -4.96
N TYR A 405 29.17 -13.53 -4.24
CA TYR A 405 29.39 -12.21 -3.65
C TYR A 405 30.11 -12.26 -2.29
N GLY A 406 30.39 -13.46 -1.78
CA GLY A 406 30.96 -13.70 -0.46
C GLY A 406 29.96 -14.31 0.51
N ASN A 407 30.32 -14.33 1.79
CA ASN A 407 29.44 -14.77 2.86
C ASN A 407 28.67 -13.57 3.42
N ILE A 408 27.37 -13.55 3.19
CA ILE A 408 26.45 -12.44 3.52
C ILE A 408 25.67 -12.84 4.75
N THR A 409 25.80 -12.10 5.85
CA THR A 409 24.95 -12.25 7.04
C THR A 409 23.83 -11.24 6.98
N THR A 410 22.58 -11.70 6.95
CA THR A 410 21.37 -10.86 6.95
C THR A 410 20.71 -10.95 8.31
N ASN A 411 20.54 -9.81 8.97
CA ASN A 411 19.65 -9.64 10.12
C ASN A 411 18.35 -8.98 9.65
N ALA A 412 17.22 -9.59 9.97
CA ALA A 412 15.88 -9.08 9.69
C ALA A 412 15.10 -8.97 11.01
N THR A 413 14.49 -7.82 11.26
CA THR A 413 13.72 -7.51 12.46
C THR A 413 12.37 -6.91 12.08
N GLN A 414 11.33 -7.27 12.81
CA GLN A 414 10.03 -6.63 12.78
C GLN A 414 9.56 -6.42 14.21
N THR A 415 9.10 -5.21 14.53
CA THR A 415 8.43 -4.90 15.79
C THR A 415 7.11 -4.21 15.52
N PHE A 416 6.11 -4.51 16.33
CA PHE A 416 4.77 -3.97 16.18
C PHE A 416 4.20 -3.54 17.51
N ASP A 417 3.47 -2.43 17.51
CA ASP A 417 2.72 -1.90 18.65
C ASP A 417 1.34 -1.43 18.19
N PHE A 418 0.32 -1.83 18.94
CA PHE A 418 -1.08 -1.55 18.65
C PHE A 418 -1.75 -1.05 19.91
N ASP A 419 -2.53 0.01 19.75
CA ASP A 419 -3.39 0.56 20.79
C ASP A 419 -4.71 0.98 20.16
N SER A 420 -5.81 0.49 20.70
CA SER A 420 -7.15 0.83 20.26
C SER A 420 -8.03 1.05 21.46
N THR A 421 -8.78 2.15 21.46
CA THR A 421 -9.87 2.39 22.38
C THR A 421 -11.18 2.50 21.62
N ASN A 422 -12.13 1.63 21.98
CA ASN A 422 -13.50 1.63 21.46
C ASN A 422 -14.43 2.00 22.61
N ALA A 423 -15.09 3.15 22.50
CA ALA A 423 -15.96 3.68 23.56
C ALA A 423 -17.26 4.21 22.95
N GLY A 424 -18.31 3.40 23.01
CA GLY A 424 -19.59 3.70 22.34
C GLY A 424 -19.39 3.86 20.84
N GLU A 425 -19.72 5.05 20.34
CA GLU A 425 -19.64 5.43 18.92
C GLU A 425 -18.27 6.01 18.51
N THR A 426 -17.25 5.91 19.38
CA THR A 426 -15.90 6.42 19.09
C THR A 426 -14.88 5.29 19.01
N VAL A 427 -14.10 5.29 17.93
CA VAL A 427 -12.91 4.44 17.75
C VAL A 427 -11.69 5.34 17.65
N ASN A 428 -10.66 5.03 18.43
CA ASN A 428 -9.34 5.64 18.29
C ASN A 428 -8.28 4.54 18.31
N GLN A 429 -7.67 4.30 17.16
CA GLN A 429 -6.74 3.21 16.94
C GLN A 429 -5.43 3.75 16.37
N THR A 430 -4.31 3.18 16.80
CA THR A 430 -3.01 3.40 16.17
C THR A 430 -2.27 2.08 16.07
N THR A 431 -1.82 1.75 14.86
CA THR A 431 -0.83 0.70 14.62
C THR A 431 0.52 1.35 14.32
N VAL A 432 1.58 0.86 14.94
CA VAL A 432 2.97 1.20 14.61
C VAL A 432 3.68 -0.08 14.22
N ALA A 433 4.37 -0.07 13.10
CA ALA A 433 5.17 -1.18 12.62
C ALA A 433 6.57 -0.68 12.25
N HIS A 434 7.59 -1.40 12.70
CA HIS A 434 8.96 -1.17 12.29
C HIS A 434 9.51 -2.45 11.67
N ALA A 435 10.14 -2.33 10.50
CA ALA A 435 10.82 -3.42 9.84
C ALA A 435 12.24 -2.99 9.49
N GLY A 436 13.24 -3.76 9.93
CA GLY A 436 14.65 -3.51 9.68
C GLY A 436 15.31 -4.70 9.02
N VAL A 437 16.09 -4.46 7.97
CA VAL A 437 16.96 -5.45 7.35
C VAL A 437 18.35 -4.87 7.24
N ALA A 438 19.37 -5.62 7.62
CA ALA A 438 20.77 -5.28 7.40
C ALA A 438 21.55 -6.52 6.95
N ALA A 439 22.22 -6.41 5.81
CA ALA A 439 23.07 -7.45 5.24
C ALA A 439 24.54 -6.99 5.23
N THR A 440 25.41 -7.75 5.88
CA THR A 440 26.84 -7.45 6.00
C THR A 440 27.71 -8.61 5.54
N ASP A 441 28.97 -8.33 5.22
CA ASP A 441 29.97 -9.39 5.06
C ASP A 441 30.55 -9.86 6.41
N VAL A 442 31.53 -10.77 6.36
CA VAL A 442 32.24 -11.31 7.54
C VAL A 442 33.07 -10.27 8.29
N ALA A 443 33.44 -9.16 7.64
CA ALA A 443 34.19 -8.06 8.23
C ALA A 443 33.24 -6.96 8.77
N GLY A 444 31.92 -7.14 8.65
CA GLY A 444 30.90 -6.16 9.07
C GLY A 444 30.63 -5.05 8.06
N VAL A 445 31.14 -5.16 6.83
CA VAL A 445 30.86 -4.18 5.77
C VAL A 445 29.41 -4.30 5.33
N LEU A 446 28.67 -3.20 5.38
CA LEU A 446 27.26 -3.15 5.00
C LEU A 446 27.07 -3.24 3.47
N TYR A 447 26.49 -4.34 3.00
CA TYR A 447 26.06 -4.49 1.61
C TYR A 447 24.76 -3.73 1.35
N TYR A 448 23.72 -3.98 2.12
CA TYR A 448 22.48 -3.21 2.07
C TYR A 448 21.81 -3.18 3.43
N SER A 449 21.11 -2.09 3.72
CA SER A 449 20.17 -1.97 4.82
C SER A 449 18.93 -1.25 4.35
N VAL A 450 17.77 -1.66 4.87
CA VAL A 450 16.49 -0.97 4.71
C VAL A 450 15.82 -0.96 6.07
N GLN A 451 15.41 0.22 6.52
CA GLN A 451 14.64 0.42 7.75
C GLN A 451 13.35 1.15 7.36
N THR A 452 12.21 0.57 7.69
CA THR A 452 10.89 1.12 7.40
C THR A 452 10.13 1.28 8.72
N HIS A 453 9.60 2.47 8.95
CA HIS A 453 8.72 2.79 10.07
C HIS A 453 7.37 3.24 9.53
N GLN A 454 6.32 2.53 9.91
CA GLN A 454 4.94 2.77 9.50
C GLN A 454 4.08 3.11 10.71
N ARG A 455 3.15 4.04 10.53
CA ARG A 455 2.17 4.42 11.54
C ARG A 455 0.81 4.70 10.90
N PHE A 456 -0.22 4.03 11.41
CA PHE A 456 -1.58 4.04 10.89
C PHE A 456 -2.58 4.53 11.95
N PRO A 457 -2.70 5.86 12.16
CA PRO A 457 -3.74 6.40 13.03
C PRO A 457 -5.11 6.33 12.34
N LEU A 458 -6.12 5.91 13.10
CA LEU A 458 -7.52 5.89 12.71
C LEU A 458 -8.38 6.44 13.85
N PHE A 459 -9.27 7.37 13.50
CA PHE A 459 -10.26 7.94 14.40
C PHE A 459 -11.62 7.94 13.70
N LEU A 460 -12.63 7.36 14.35
CA LEU A 460 -14.03 7.44 13.95
C LEU A 460 -14.83 8.02 15.12
N ASP A 461 -15.74 8.91 14.78
CA ASP A 461 -16.77 9.43 15.68
C ASP A 461 -18.13 9.37 14.94
N SER A 462 -18.99 8.43 15.33
CA SER A 462 -20.35 8.25 14.80
C SER A 462 -21.40 8.86 15.75
N GLY A 463 -21.38 10.18 15.87
CA GLY A 463 -22.42 10.92 16.60
C GLY A 463 -23.80 10.79 15.94
N ALA A 464 -24.86 11.09 16.71
CA ALA A 464 -26.24 10.95 16.25
C ALA A 464 -26.57 11.73 14.96
N ASP A 465 -25.96 12.91 14.79
CA ASP A 465 -26.24 13.82 13.66
C ASP A 465 -25.07 13.92 12.66
N GLN A 466 -23.90 13.38 13.00
CA GLN A 466 -22.68 13.56 12.22
C GLN A 466 -21.74 12.37 12.38
N VAL A 467 -21.23 11.88 11.26
CA VAL A 467 -20.13 10.91 11.21
C VAL A 467 -18.86 11.61 10.77
N THR A 468 -17.75 11.39 11.48
CA THR A 468 -16.43 11.89 11.10
C THR A 468 -15.40 10.78 11.15
N VAL A 469 -14.64 10.64 10.06
CA VAL A 469 -13.51 9.73 9.99
C VAL A 469 -12.23 10.52 9.72
N THR A 470 -11.18 10.22 10.46
CA THR A 470 -9.82 10.67 10.17
C THR A 470 -8.91 9.46 10.17
N HIS A 471 -8.23 9.21 9.06
CA HIS A 471 -7.24 8.13 8.98
C HIS A 471 -5.99 8.59 8.23
N GLY A 472 -4.86 7.97 8.55
CA GLY A 472 -3.58 8.34 7.97
C GLY A 472 -2.68 7.16 7.72
N LEU A 473 -1.88 7.29 6.67
CA LEU A 473 -0.77 6.40 6.33
C LEU A 473 0.51 7.24 6.42
N GLU A 474 1.31 6.97 7.45
CA GLU A 474 2.63 7.55 7.65
C GLU A 474 3.67 6.44 7.44
N GLU A 475 4.60 6.62 6.51
CA GLU A 475 5.68 5.68 6.25
C GLU A 475 7.00 6.45 6.08
N THR A 476 8.06 5.97 6.71
CA THR A 476 9.42 6.46 6.50
C THR A 476 10.33 5.29 6.21
N THR A 477 11.04 5.34 5.09
CA THR A 477 12.02 4.34 4.71
C THR A 477 13.39 4.97 4.54
N VAL A 478 14.39 4.36 5.16
CA VAL A 478 15.80 4.69 5.00
C VAL A 478 16.53 3.46 4.49
N ALA A 479 17.23 3.62 3.36
CA ALA A 479 18.05 2.57 2.80
C ALA A 479 19.49 3.04 2.61
N ALA A 480 20.46 2.15 2.80
CA ALA A 480 21.88 2.45 2.64
C ALA A 480 22.69 1.19 2.30
N GLY A 481 23.99 1.33 2.06
CA GLY A 481 24.94 0.22 1.86
C GLY A 481 25.61 0.22 0.49
N ARG A 482 26.64 -0.61 0.33
CA ARG A 482 27.47 -0.67 -0.88
C ARG A 482 26.72 -1.09 -2.15
N TRP A 483 25.64 -1.85 -2.01
CA TRP A 483 24.75 -2.25 -3.10
C TRP A 483 23.57 -1.28 -3.29
N SER A 484 23.60 -0.13 -2.64
CA SER A 484 22.70 0.98 -2.94
C SER A 484 23.46 2.05 -3.73
N SER A 485 22.76 2.85 -4.52
CA SER A 485 23.35 4.00 -5.23
C SER A 485 23.61 5.21 -4.29
N GLY A 486 23.86 4.96 -3.01
CA GLY A 486 23.89 5.94 -1.93
C GLY A 486 22.69 5.82 -0.98
N PRO A 487 22.76 6.52 0.17
CA PRO A 487 21.65 6.53 1.13
C PRO A 487 20.39 7.10 0.47
N ARG A 488 19.28 6.39 0.62
CA ARG A 488 17.96 6.80 0.14
C ARG A 488 17.07 7.03 1.34
N TYR A 489 16.35 8.14 1.30
CA TYR A 489 15.33 8.51 2.24
C TYR A 489 14.02 8.65 1.48
N GLN A 490 12.94 8.13 2.06
CA GLN A 490 11.58 8.31 1.60
C GLN A 490 10.67 8.51 2.81
N LEU A 491 9.76 9.48 2.72
CA LEU A 491 8.75 9.78 3.70
C LEU A 491 7.44 9.99 2.96
N LEU A 492 6.44 9.19 3.29
CA LEU A 492 5.07 9.36 2.86
C LEU A 492 4.22 9.72 4.07
N ARG A 493 3.40 10.77 3.93
CA ARG A 493 2.36 11.14 4.86
C ARG A 493 1.09 11.46 4.10
N ASN A 494 0.13 10.54 4.17
CA ASN A 494 -1.20 10.70 3.60
C ASN A 494 -2.20 10.80 4.75
N THR A 495 -2.93 11.91 4.86
CA THR A 495 -3.94 12.11 5.91
C THR A 495 -5.24 12.54 5.27
N GLN A 496 -6.32 11.83 5.57
CA GLN A 496 -7.65 12.11 5.05
C GLN A 496 -8.63 12.30 6.22
N ARG A 497 -9.47 13.33 6.09
CA ARG A 497 -10.59 13.59 7.00
C ARG A 497 -11.86 13.75 6.19
N SER A 498 -12.85 12.93 6.50
CA SER A 498 -14.16 12.91 5.86
C SER A 498 -15.25 13.12 6.91
N SER A 499 -16.31 13.85 6.54
CA SER A 499 -17.45 14.08 7.42
C SER A 499 -18.75 14.10 6.64
N VAL A 500 -19.81 13.54 7.24
CA VAL A 500 -21.20 13.57 6.74
C VAL A 500 -22.10 14.05 7.87
N ALA A 501 -23.02 14.98 7.56
CA ALA A 501 -24.06 15.47 8.46
C ALA A 501 -25.32 15.78 7.66
N GLY A 502 -26.37 14.97 7.82
CA GLY A 502 -27.59 15.07 7.01
C GLY A 502 -27.28 14.93 5.52
N ALA A 503 -27.69 15.92 4.71
CA ALA A 503 -27.43 15.94 3.27
C ALA A 503 -26.08 16.59 2.87
N SER A 504 -25.25 16.97 3.85
CA SER A 504 -23.98 17.67 3.64
C SER A 504 -22.81 16.74 3.93
N TRP A 505 -21.85 16.67 3.01
CA TRP A 505 -20.61 15.93 3.21
C TRP A 505 -19.42 16.63 2.56
N GLY A 506 -18.24 16.30 3.03
CA GLY A 506 -16.99 16.83 2.49
C GLY A 506 -15.78 16.03 2.92
N ILE A 507 -14.75 16.08 2.09
CA ILE A 507 -13.52 15.33 2.28
C ILE A 507 -12.36 16.30 2.16
N ARG A 508 -11.37 16.17 3.04
CA ARG A 508 -10.10 16.86 2.91
C ARG A 508 -8.96 15.86 3.04
N GLN A 509 -8.09 15.84 2.05
CA GLN A 509 -6.93 14.96 2.03
C GLN A 509 -5.65 15.73 1.74
N THR A 510 -4.60 15.43 2.49
CA THR A 510 -3.25 15.95 2.27
C THR A 510 -2.31 14.77 2.07
N TYR A 511 -1.74 14.70 0.88
CA TYR A 511 -0.72 13.75 0.49
C TYR A 511 0.63 14.48 0.45
N ARG A 512 1.63 13.99 1.17
CA ARG A 512 2.99 14.52 1.19
C ARG A 512 3.97 13.38 1.01
N TYR A 513 4.81 13.49 -0.01
CA TYR A 513 5.90 12.58 -0.30
C TYR A 513 7.21 13.36 -0.36
N GLU A 514 8.20 12.92 0.40
CA GLU A 514 9.54 13.49 0.49
C GLU A 514 10.56 12.39 0.28
N ALA A 515 11.38 12.51 -0.75
CA ALA A 515 12.40 11.52 -1.03
C ALA A 515 13.69 12.15 -1.53
N THR A 516 14.77 11.35 -1.55
CA THR A 516 16.06 11.78 -2.10
C THR A 516 15.96 12.23 -3.57
N ASP A 517 15.00 11.69 -4.32
CA ASP A 517 14.80 11.96 -5.75
C ASP A 517 13.71 13.00 -6.05
N GLY A 518 13.01 13.52 -5.04
CA GLY A 518 12.03 14.57 -5.25
C GLY A 518 11.05 14.79 -4.11
N CYS A 519 10.16 15.74 -4.30
CA CYS A 519 9.09 16.05 -3.37
C CYS A 519 7.76 16.17 -4.09
N TYR A 520 6.68 15.76 -3.42
CA TYR A 520 5.33 15.97 -3.92
C TYR A 520 4.38 16.26 -2.78
N LEU A 521 3.61 17.33 -2.91
CA LEU A 521 2.53 17.68 -1.99
C LEU A 521 1.26 17.86 -2.82
N ARG A 522 0.16 17.24 -2.39
CA ARG A 522 -1.18 17.53 -2.91
C ARG A 522 -2.15 17.72 -1.75
N ASN A 523 -2.87 18.83 -1.75
CA ASN A 523 -3.91 19.13 -0.79
C ASN A 523 -5.21 19.35 -1.56
N VAL A 524 -6.16 18.47 -1.34
CA VAL A 524 -7.43 18.46 -2.06
C VAL A 524 -8.59 18.47 -1.06
N THR A 525 -9.65 19.22 -1.38
CA THR A 525 -10.86 19.32 -0.57
C THR A 525 -12.08 19.27 -1.48
N SER A 526 -13.06 18.45 -1.11
CA SER A 526 -14.37 18.37 -1.74
C SER A 526 -15.48 18.90 -0.84
N SER A 527 -16.56 19.33 -1.49
CA SER A 527 -17.87 19.54 -0.89
C SER A 527 -18.90 18.91 -1.82
N GLY A 528 -19.69 17.99 -1.28
CA GLY A 528 -20.51 17.14 -2.13
C GLY A 528 -19.65 16.37 -3.15
N TYR A 529 -20.12 16.35 -4.40
CA TYR A 529 -19.37 15.80 -5.53
C TYR A 529 -18.34 16.77 -6.15
N SER A 530 -18.25 18.01 -5.66
CA SER A 530 -17.42 19.04 -6.28
C SER A 530 -16.07 19.17 -5.58
N ILE A 531 -14.99 19.29 -6.36
CA ILE A 531 -13.67 19.65 -5.85
C ILE A 531 -13.62 21.17 -5.66
N VAL A 532 -13.50 21.61 -4.40
CA VAL A 532 -13.48 23.03 -4.03
C VAL A 532 -12.08 23.60 -4.15
N THR A 533 -11.07 22.82 -3.75
CA THR A 533 -9.66 23.18 -3.89
C THR A 533 -8.84 21.94 -4.23
N ASP A 534 -7.94 22.03 -5.19
CA ASP A 534 -6.93 21.02 -5.48
C ASP A 534 -5.62 21.74 -5.79
N GLN A 535 -4.66 21.62 -4.88
CA GLN A 535 -3.36 22.28 -4.98
C GLN A 535 -2.27 21.24 -4.90
N SER A 536 -1.45 21.15 -5.95
CA SER A 536 -0.28 20.29 -5.99
C SER A 536 1.01 21.08 -6.16
N SER A 537 2.10 20.60 -5.55
CA SER A 537 3.44 21.19 -5.63
C SER A 537 4.49 20.08 -5.69
N GLU A 538 5.50 20.26 -6.54
CA GLU A 538 6.71 19.41 -6.57
C GLU A 538 7.79 19.91 -5.59
N ALA A 539 7.50 20.97 -4.84
CA ALA A 539 8.35 21.52 -3.80
C ALA A 539 7.63 21.43 -2.46
N CYS A 540 8.19 20.68 -1.51
CA CYS A 540 7.75 20.73 -0.13
C CYS A 540 8.53 21.84 0.57
N VAL A 541 7.88 22.98 0.80
CA VAL A 541 8.49 24.05 1.60
C VAL A 541 8.76 23.47 2.99
N LYS A 542 10.02 23.51 3.44
CA LYS A 542 10.37 23.20 4.83
C LYS A 542 9.63 24.20 5.72
N GLY A 543 8.51 23.79 6.29
CA GLY A 543 7.97 24.47 7.47
C GLY A 543 9.02 24.41 8.58
N PRO A 544 9.08 25.39 9.48
CA PRO A 544 10.01 25.34 10.60
C PRO A 544 9.74 24.05 11.39
N LEU A 545 10.79 23.25 11.60
CA LEU A 545 10.80 22.18 12.58
C LEU A 545 10.33 22.81 13.91
N ARG A 546 9.16 22.41 14.39
CA ARG A 546 8.65 22.80 15.70
C ARG A 546 8.87 21.67 16.68
#